data_AF-A0A6N1BJ78-F1
#
_entry.id   AF-A0A6N1BJ78-F1
#
_cell.length_a   1.000
_cell.length_b   1.000
_cell.length_c   1.000
_cell.angle_alpha   90.00
_cell.angle_beta   90.00
_cell.angle_gamma   90.00
#
_symmetry.space_group_name_H-M   'P 1'
#
loop_
_entity.id
_entity.type
_entity.pdbx_description
1 polymer ?
#
loop_
_entity_poly.entity_id
_entity_poly.type
_entity_poly.pdbx_seq_one_letter_code
_entity_poly.pdbx_strand_id
1 'polypeptide(L)'
;MIGDPLKLFGQRLTALRKQRGWSQEKLALESGMARSYLSGIERGLRNVALINICTLADTLGVPPGEMLKFDGDNSVLTVEELRTPFGAEETTAQRNARRYMARLDNDDQDLVASVARALARKRAAGQNAA
;
A
#
# COMPACT_ATOMS: atom_id res chain seq x y z
N MET A 1 -3.85 -6.57 -6.02
CA MET A 1 -4.03 -7.38 -4.80
C MET A 1 -3.93 -8.86 -5.17
N ILE A 2 -2.85 -9.53 -4.78
CA ILE A 2 -2.73 -10.98 -4.94
C ILE A 2 -3.31 -11.62 -3.67
N GLY A 3 -4.54 -12.15 -3.75
CA GLY A 3 -5.24 -12.81 -2.64
C GLY A 3 -6.62 -12.23 -2.31
N ASP A 4 -7.49 -13.06 -1.74
CA ASP A 4 -8.82 -12.68 -1.24
C ASP A 4 -8.67 -11.74 -0.01
N PRO A 5 -9.07 -10.46 -0.11
CA PRO A 5 -8.86 -9.49 0.96
C PRO A 5 -9.53 -9.87 2.28
N LEU A 6 -10.66 -10.58 2.22
CA LEU A 6 -11.37 -11.01 3.42
C LEU A 6 -10.58 -12.08 4.17
N LYS A 7 -9.94 -13.01 3.45
CA LYS A 7 -9.06 -14.02 4.04
C LYS A 7 -7.81 -13.40 4.62
N LEU A 8 -7.19 -12.46 3.91
CA LEU A 8 -6.00 -11.75 4.38
C LEU A 8 -6.29 -10.97 5.66
N PHE A 9 -7.42 -10.25 5.70
CA PHE A 9 -7.87 -9.56 6.91
C PHE A 9 -8.17 -10.54 8.05
N GLY A 10 -8.87 -11.64 7.78
CA GLY A 10 -9.20 -12.65 8.78
C GLY A 10 -7.96 -13.31 9.40
N GLN A 11 -6.95 -13.60 8.58
CA GLN A 11 -5.64 -14.10 9.03
C GLN A 11 -4.93 -13.08 9.90
N ARG A 12 -4.93 -11.80 9.48
CA ARG A 12 -4.30 -10.72 10.25
C ARG A 12 -4.96 -10.51 11.61
N LEU A 13 -6.29 -10.49 11.66
CA LEU A 13 -7.05 -10.42 12.90
C LEU A 13 -6.72 -11.60 13.83
N THR A 14 -6.64 -12.82 13.27
CA THR A 14 -6.28 -14.03 14.01
C THR A 14 -4.88 -13.91 14.61
N ALA A 15 -3.91 -13.38 13.85
CA ALA A 15 -2.54 -13.20 14.31
C ALA A 15 -2.47 -12.22 15.48
N LEU A 16 -3.08 -11.03 15.35
CA LEU A 16 -3.11 -10.01 16.41
C LEU A 16 -3.81 -10.52 17.67
N ARG A 17 -4.93 -11.23 17.53
CA ARG A 17 -5.62 -11.86 18.66
C ARG A 17 -4.75 -12.89 19.38
N LYS A 18 -4.05 -13.75 18.62
CA LYS A 18 -3.15 -14.76 19.19
C LYS A 18 -1.91 -14.17 19.83
N GLN A 19 -1.36 -13.06 19.32
CA GLN A 19 -0.26 -12.34 19.96
C GLN A 19 -0.63 -11.83 21.36
N ARG A 20 -1.91 -11.48 21.59
CA ARG A 20 -2.44 -11.18 22.93
C ARG A 20 -2.77 -12.41 23.78
N GLY A 21 -2.64 -13.62 23.25
CA GLY A 21 -3.02 -14.86 23.92
C GLY A 21 -4.54 -15.03 24.10
N TRP A 22 -5.37 -14.35 23.29
CA TRP A 22 -6.82 -14.33 23.48
C TRP A 22 -7.53 -15.41 22.65
N SER A 23 -8.62 -15.97 23.20
CA SER A 23 -9.58 -16.79 22.46
C SER A 23 -10.55 -15.91 21.65
N GLN A 24 -11.29 -16.51 20.70
CA GLN A 24 -12.36 -15.80 19.99
C GLN A 24 -13.44 -15.30 20.95
N GLU A 25 -13.81 -16.11 21.96
CA GLU A 25 -14.71 -15.75 23.05
C GLU A 25 -14.24 -14.50 23.79
N LYS A 26 -12.94 -14.43 24.12
CA LYS A 26 -12.38 -13.28 24.82
C LYS A 26 -12.44 -12.02 23.96
N LEU A 27 -12.02 -12.10 22.69
CA LEU A 27 -12.11 -10.95 21.79
C LEU A 27 -13.56 -10.50 21.57
N ALA A 28 -14.50 -11.45 21.45
CA ALA A 28 -15.94 -11.17 21.33
C ALA A 28 -16.45 -10.36 22.52
N LEU A 29 -16.12 -10.83 23.73
CA LEU A 29 -16.51 -10.16 24.97
C LEU A 29 -15.92 -8.75 25.06
N GLU A 30 -14.62 -8.59 24.82
CA GLU A 30 -13.93 -7.29 24.95
C GLU A 30 -14.35 -6.28 23.87
N SER A 31 -14.64 -6.74 22.65
CA SER A 31 -15.06 -5.86 21.54
C SER A 31 -16.57 -5.59 21.49
N GLY A 32 -17.36 -6.26 22.33
CA GLY A 32 -18.82 -6.22 22.28
C GLY A 32 -19.43 -6.86 21.02
N MET A 33 -18.66 -7.66 20.27
CA MET A 33 -19.10 -8.30 19.04
C MET A 33 -19.56 -9.74 19.27
N ALA A 34 -20.51 -10.21 18.45
CA ALA A 34 -20.91 -11.61 18.48
C ALA A 34 -19.74 -12.52 18.07
N ARG A 35 -19.46 -13.57 18.87
CA ARG A 35 -18.41 -14.56 18.57
C ARG A 35 -18.56 -15.19 17.17
N SER A 36 -19.79 -15.48 16.75
CA SER A 36 -20.07 -16.04 15.41
C SER A 36 -19.71 -15.07 14.29
N TYR A 37 -19.86 -13.76 14.51
CA TYR A 37 -19.44 -12.73 13.57
C TYR A 37 -17.91 -12.67 13.48
N LEU A 38 -17.21 -12.65 14.63
CA LEU A 38 -15.74 -12.74 14.66
C LEU A 38 -15.19 -13.99 13.97
N SER A 39 -15.79 -15.15 14.24
CA SER A 39 -15.43 -16.40 13.55
C SER A 39 -15.67 -16.32 12.04
N GLY A 40 -16.71 -15.61 11.60
CA GLY A 40 -16.96 -15.33 10.19
C GLY A 40 -15.89 -14.42 9.57
N ILE A 41 -15.44 -13.39 10.30
CA ILE A 41 -14.37 -12.48 9.86
C ILE A 41 -13.04 -13.23 9.76
N GLU A 42 -12.63 -13.97 10.80
CA GLU A 42 -11.34 -14.69 10.82
C GLU A 42 -11.21 -15.72 9.69
N ARG A 43 -12.32 -16.26 9.21
CA ARG A 43 -12.38 -17.21 8.07
C ARG A 43 -12.55 -16.53 6.71
N GLY A 44 -12.65 -15.20 6.65
CA GLY A 44 -12.88 -14.44 5.42
C GLY A 44 -14.29 -14.58 4.83
N LEU A 45 -15.30 -14.91 5.64
CA LEU A 45 -16.70 -15.09 5.22
C LEU A 45 -17.58 -13.86 5.49
N ARG A 46 -16.99 -12.78 6.02
CA ARG A 46 -17.68 -11.54 6.36
C ARG A 46 -16.85 -10.36 5.89
N ASN A 47 -17.51 -9.44 5.17
CA ASN A 47 -16.97 -8.12 4.94
C ASN A 47 -17.21 -7.27 6.19
N VAL A 48 -16.13 -6.84 6.84
CA VAL A 48 -16.19 -6.06 8.08
C VAL A 48 -16.29 -4.58 7.74
N ALA A 49 -17.22 -3.87 8.37
CA ALA A 49 -17.35 -2.42 8.20
C ALA A 49 -16.16 -1.70 8.86
N LEU A 50 -15.77 -0.54 8.33
CA LEU A 50 -14.67 0.27 8.85
C LEU A 50 -14.79 0.55 10.35
N ILE A 51 -16.00 0.85 10.83
CA ILE A 51 -16.24 1.11 12.26
C ILE A 51 -15.83 -0.09 13.13
N ASN A 52 -16.13 -1.31 12.68
CA ASN A 52 -15.77 -2.54 13.38
C ASN A 52 -14.26 -2.82 13.31
N ILE A 53 -13.59 -2.42 12.22
CA ILE A 53 -12.13 -2.50 12.13
C ILE A 53 -11.49 -1.62 13.20
N CYS A 54 -11.96 -0.37 13.35
CA CYS A 54 -11.50 0.54 14.39
C CYS A 54 -11.80 -0.02 15.79
N THR A 55 -13.02 -0.50 16.05
CA THR A 55 -13.36 -1.13 17.34
C THR A 55 -12.43 -2.29 17.68
N LEU A 56 -12.15 -3.18 16.72
CA LEU A 56 -11.24 -4.30 16.94
C LEU A 56 -9.80 -3.84 17.18
N ALA A 57 -9.34 -2.82 16.46
CA ALA A 57 -8.01 -2.25 16.65
C ALA A 57 -7.85 -1.65 18.05
N ASP A 58 -8.83 -0.86 18.50
CA ASP A 58 -8.86 -0.29 19.84
C ASP A 58 -8.90 -1.39 20.91
N THR A 59 -9.75 -2.41 20.73
CA THR A 59 -9.86 -3.56 21.64
C THR A 59 -8.54 -4.33 21.74
N LEU A 60 -7.86 -4.51 20.60
CA LEU A 60 -6.54 -5.14 20.49
C LEU A 60 -5.39 -4.17 20.76
N GLY A 61 -5.67 -2.92 21.17
CA GLY A 61 -4.72 -1.85 21.47
C GLY A 61 -3.61 -1.69 20.43
N VAL A 62 -3.99 -1.68 19.16
CA VAL A 62 -3.12 -1.41 18.02
C VAL A 62 -3.71 -0.27 17.18
N PRO A 63 -2.90 0.48 16.43
CA PRO A 63 -3.43 1.46 15.47
C PRO A 63 -4.30 0.77 14.40
N PRO A 64 -5.39 1.39 13.89
CA PRO A 64 -6.25 0.78 12.88
C PRO A 64 -5.52 0.30 11.61
N GLY A 65 -4.45 0.99 11.20
CA GLY A 65 -3.63 0.58 10.06
C GLY A 65 -2.92 -0.77 10.25
N GLU A 66 -2.67 -1.18 11.50
CA GLU A 66 -2.04 -2.48 11.83
C GLU A 66 -2.93 -3.67 11.44
N MET A 67 -4.25 -3.45 11.37
CA MET A 67 -5.24 -4.45 10.96
C MET A 67 -5.15 -4.79 9.47
N LEU A 68 -4.53 -3.91 8.67
CA LEU A 68 -4.42 -4.02 7.22
C LEU A 68 -3.02 -4.44 6.74
N LYS A 69 -2.08 -4.70 7.67
CA LYS A 69 -0.76 -5.24 7.33
C LYS A 69 -0.87 -6.74 7.09
N PHE A 70 -1.13 -7.12 5.85
CA PHE A 70 -1.26 -8.53 5.46
C PHE A 70 0.12 -9.14 5.21
N ASP A 71 0.37 -10.32 5.79
CA ASP A 71 1.62 -11.08 5.58
C ASP A 71 1.65 -11.82 4.22
N GLY A 72 0.81 -11.40 3.28
CA GLY A 72 0.86 -11.86 1.90
C GLY A 72 2.16 -11.36 1.27
N ASP A 73 2.87 -12.25 0.58
CA ASP A 73 4.10 -11.98 -0.14
C ASP A 73 4.10 -10.57 -0.74
N ASN A 74 4.81 -9.66 -0.06
CA ASN A 74 4.95 -8.28 -0.49
C ASN A 74 6.02 -8.16 -1.59
N SER A 75 6.30 -9.27 -2.29
CA SER A 75 7.24 -9.34 -3.41
C SER A 75 6.80 -8.45 -4.58
N VAL A 76 5.53 -8.04 -4.66
CA VAL A 76 5.06 -7.13 -5.72
C VAL A 76 3.87 -6.26 -5.29
N LEU A 77 4.06 -5.43 -4.27
CA LEU A 77 3.49 -4.09 -4.33
C LEU A 77 4.66 -3.13 -4.54
N THR A 78 5.21 -3.14 -5.75
CA THR A 78 5.98 -1.99 -6.20
C THR A 78 5.06 -0.78 -6.04
N VAL A 79 5.61 0.35 -5.61
CA VAL A 79 4.91 1.64 -5.45
C VAL A 79 4.46 2.22 -6.82
N GLU A 80 4.24 1.36 -7.80
CA GLU A 80 3.98 1.61 -9.21
C GLU A 80 2.53 2.01 -9.48
N GLU A 81 1.66 1.93 -8.46
CA GLU A 81 0.26 2.35 -8.52
C GLU A 81 -0.09 3.51 -7.58
N LEU A 82 0.90 4.33 -7.15
CA LEU A 82 0.55 5.68 -6.71
C LEU A 82 0.15 6.49 -7.95
N ARG A 83 -1.14 6.41 -8.27
CA ARG A 83 -1.92 7.30 -9.12
C ARG A 83 -1.20 8.64 -9.35
N THR A 84 -0.61 8.80 -10.53
CA THR A 84 -0.63 10.12 -11.15
C THR A 84 -2.10 10.49 -11.33
N PRO A 85 -2.51 11.72 -10.98
CA PRO A 85 -3.88 12.15 -11.22
C PRO A 85 -4.19 11.99 -12.71
N PHE A 86 -5.45 11.67 -13.02
CA PHE A 86 -5.99 11.56 -14.37
C PHE A 86 -5.27 12.44 -15.40
N GLY A 87 -4.58 11.82 -16.38
CA GLY A 87 -4.08 12.48 -17.59
C GLY A 87 -2.58 12.78 -17.64
N ALA A 88 -1.77 11.79 -18.05
CA ALA A 88 -0.66 11.91 -19.00
C ALA A 88 0.06 10.54 -19.08
N GLU A 89 0.07 9.91 -20.24
CA GLU A 89 0.77 8.65 -20.48
C GLU A 89 2.28 8.83 -20.35
N GLU A 90 2.83 8.58 -19.16
CA GLU A 90 4.27 8.52 -18.94
C GLU A 90 4.81 7.23 -19.60
N THR A 91 5.66 7.40 -20.61
CA THR A 91 6.29 6.30 -21.36
C THR A 91 7.16 5.44 -20.44
N THR A 92 7.35 4.16 -20.77
CA THR A 92 8.21 3.23 -20.01
C THR A 92 9.63 3.79 -19.80
N ALA A 93 10.16 4.56 -20.76
CA ALA A 93 11.45 5.22 -20.65
C ALA A 93 11.47 6.34 -19.60
N GLN A 94 10.45 7.19 -19.57
CA GLN A 94 10.31 8.26 -18.57
C GLN A 94 10.15 7.68 -17.16
N ARG A 95 9.39 6.59 -17.02
CA ARG A 95 9.20 5.86 -15.76
C ARG A 95 10.49 5.26 -15.22
N ASN A 96 11.28 4.62 -16.07
CA ASN A 96 12.58 4.06 -15.69
C ASN A 96 13.56 5.15 -15.30
N ALA A 97 13.62 6.25 -16.06
CA ALA A 97 14.46 7.40 -15.73
C ALA A 97 14.10 7.96 -14.34
N ARG A 98 12.81 8.20 -14.05
CA ARG A 98 12.34 8.68 -12.75
C ARG A 98 12.78 7.77 -11.60
N ARG A 99 12.71 6.45 -11.79
CA ARG A 99 13.16 5.46 -10.81
C ARG A 99 14.65 5.54 -10.51
N TYR A 100 15.48 5.77 -11.54
CA TYR A 100 16.92 5.94 -11.35
C TYR A 100 17.25 7.29 -10.70
N MET A 101 16.59 8.37 -11.10
CA MET A 101 16.80 9.71 -10.52
C MET A 101 16.53 9.76 -9.01
N ALA A 102 15.52 9.05 -8.54
CA ALA A 102 15.18 9.01 -7.11
C ALA A 102 16.24 8.33 -6.21
N ARG A 103 17.25 7.68 -6.80
CA ARG A 103 18.35 7.02 -6.09
C ARG A 103 19.66 7.81 -6.15
N LEU A 104 19.68 8.92 -6.88
CA LEU A 104 20.84 9.78 -7.03
C LEU A 104 20.87 10.83 -5.92
N ASP A 105 22.07 11.24 -5.52
CA ASP A 105 22.26 12.38 -4.63
C ASP A 105 22.06 13.72 -5.37
N ASN A 106 22.17 14.83 -4.63
CA ASN A 106 21.86 16.15 -5.18
C ASN A 106 22.82 16.57 -6.31
N ASP A 107 24.09 16.19 -6.24
CA ASP A 107 25.10 16.55 -7.24
C ASP A 107 24.87 15.79 -8.56
N ASP A 108 24.54 14.51 -8.45
CA ASP A 108 24.18 13.67 -9.59
C ASP A 108 22.87 14.12 -10.26
N GLN A 109 21.88 14.53 -9.47
CA GLN A 109 20.61 15.08 -9.99
C GLN A 109 20.84 16.38 -10.77
N ASP A 110 21.73 17.26 -10.29
CA ASP A 110 22.08 18.51 -10.96
C ASP A 110 22.79 18.26 -12.30
N LEU A 111 23.69 17.27 -12.34
CA LEU A 111 24.34 16.86 -13.58
C LEU A 111 23.32 16.38 -14.61
N VAL A 112 22.39 15.50 -14.22
CA VAL A 112 21.30 15.05 -15.10
C VAL A 112 20.46 16.22 -15.58
N ALA A 113 20.08 17.13 -14.69
CA ALA A 113 19.28 18.30 -15.05
C ALA A 113 20.01 19.16 -16.08
N SER A 114 21.34 19.29 -15.99
CA SER A 114 22.16 19.98 -16.98
C SER A 114 22.07 19.33 -18.38
N VAL A 115 22.16 17.99 -18.44
CA VAL A 115 22.06 17.22 -19.68
C VAL A 115 20.66 17.33 -20.28
N ALA A 116 19.61 17.22 -19.45
CA ALA A 116 18.23 17.37 -19.88
C ALA A 116 17.97 18.75 -20.49
N ARG A 117 18.47 19.82 -19.85
CA ARG A 117 18.40 21.20 -20.37
C ARG A 117 19.15 21.34 -21.71
N ALA A 118 20.32 20.73 -21.85
CA ALA A 118 21.08 20.76 -23.10
C ALA A 118 20.34 20.04 -24.25
N LEU A 119 19.76 18.88 -23.99
CA LEU A 119 18.96 18.12 -24.96
C LEU A 119 17.69 18.88 -25.39
N ALA A 120 17.01 19.51 -24.44
CA ALA A 120 15.82 20.33 -24.73
C ALA A 120 16.16 21.51 -25.65
N ARG A 121 17.26 22.22 -25.37
CA ARG A 121 17.76 23.32 -26.23
C ARG A 121 18.09 22.83 -27.65
N LYS A 122 18.76 21.67 -27.78
CA LYS A 122 19.08 21.09 -29.09
C LYS A 122 17.84 20.73 -29.92
N ARG A 123 16.80 20.17 -29.28
CA ARG A 123 15.52 19.85 -29.95
C ARG A 123 14.79 21.10 -30.43
N ALA A 124 14.75 22.15 -29.60
CA ALA A 124 14.15 23.43 -29.98
C ALA A 124 14.90 24.10 -31.14
N ALA A 125 16.24 24.04 -31.16
CA ALA A 125 17.05 24.57 -32.24
C ALA A 125 16.86 23.80 -33.57
N GLY A 126 16.67 22.48 -33.51
CA GLY A 126 16.41 21.65 -34.70
C GLY A 126 15.02 21.81 -35.31
N GLN A 127 14.03 22.24 -34.52
CA GLN A 127 12.66 22.53 -35.00
C GLN A 127 12.53 23.90 -35.70
N ASN A 128 13.45 24.83 -35.45
CA ASN A 128 13.49 26.14 -36.11
C ASN A 128 14.34 26.16 -37.39
N ALA A 129 14.97 25.04 -37.76
CA ALA A 129 15.84 24.93 -38.94
C ALA A 129 15.24 24.07 -40.08
N ALA A 130 13.97 23.64 -39.92
CA ALA A 130 13.16 22.93 -40.92
C ALA A 130 11.92 23.77 -41.24
#